data_AF-A0A161IEV9-F1
#
_entry.id   AF-A0A161IEV9-F1
#
_cell.length_a   1.000
_cell.length_b   1.000
_cell.length_c   1.000
_cell.angle_alpha   90.00
_cell.angle_beta   90.00
_cell.angle_gamma   90.00
#
_symmetry.space_group_name_H-M   'P 1'
#
loop_
_entity.id
_entity.type
_entity.pdbx_description
1 polymer ?
#
loop_
_entity_poly.entity_id
_entity_poly.type
_entity_poly.pdbx_seq_one_letter_code
_entity_poly.pdbx_strand_id
1 'polypeptide(L)'
;MSWDDAAVDQVFVFEVEDSRASGWSAEIAVRARRPAEAFRILRDAGLRKSQFTRGIRPTWSMSPDELGDLLSARRMARRLLDDEGWTPWSAVEDGLALNWRDAPRRR
;
A
#
# COMPACT_ATOMS: atom_id res chain seq x y z
N MET A 1 -21.89 -23.78 -17.36
CA MET A 1 -20.59 -23.67 -16.67
C MET A 1 -20.47 -22.26 -16.13
N SER A 2 -20.77 -22.07 -14.84
CA SER A 2 -20.53 -20.80 -14.17
C SER A 2 -19.02 -20.66 -14.01
N TRP A 3 -18.41 -19.72 -14.73
CA TRP A 3 -17.08 -19.24 -14.38
C TRP A 3 -17.26 -18.27 -13.21
N ASP A 4 -17.58 -18.81 -12.04
CA ASP A 4 -17.29 -18.12 -10.80
C ASP A 4 -15.76 -18.15 -10.66
N ASP A 5 -15.09 -17.25 -11.40
CA ASP A 5 -13.75 -16.79 -11.06
C ASP A 5 -13.88 -16.16 -9.67
N ALA A 6 -13.80 -17.01 -8.64
CA ALA A 6 -13.62 -16.59 -7.28
C ALA A 6 -12.27 -15.87 -7.26
N ALA A 7 -12.30 -14.56 -7.52
CA ALA A 7 -11.11 -13.73 -7.52
C ALA A 7 -10.42 -13.95 -6.17
N VAL A 8 -9.31 -14.69 -6.20
CA VAL A 8 -8.53 -15.02 -5.02
C VAL A 8 -8.00 -13.70 -4.47
N ASP A 9 -8.16 -13.48 -3.17
CA ASP A 9 -7.58 -12.32 -2.53
C ASP A 9 -6.07 -12.31 -2.81
N GLN A 10 -5.55 -11.15 -3.20
CA GLN A 10 -4.13 -10.91 -3.36
C GLN A 10 -3.73 -9.69 -2.54
N VAL A 11 -2.44 -9.55 -2.30
CA VAL A 11 -1.89 -8.33 -1.74
C VAL A 11 -1.31 -7.51 -2.88
N PHE A 12 -1.80 -6.28 -3.02
CA PHE A 12 -1.27 -5.30 -3.95
C PHE A 12 -0.40 -4.31 -3.20
N VAL A 13 0.84 -4.12 -3.68
CA VAL A 13 1.81 -3.21 -3.07
C VAL A 13 1.92 -1.95 -3.92
N PHE A 14 1.79 -0.81 -3.26
CA PHE A 14 1.90 0.50 -3.87
C PHE A 14 3.08 1.23 -3.27
N GLU A 15 3.97 1.72 -4.12
CA GLU A 15 5.02 2.65 -3.71
C GLU A 15 4.42 4.06 -3.60
N VAL A 16 4.62 4.68 -2.45
CA VAL A 16 4.07 5.99 -2.10
C VAL A 16 5.14 6.87 -1.48
N GLU A 17 4.90 8.18 -1.48
CA GLU A 17 5.76 9.13 -0.80
C GLU A 17 5.37 9.29 0.69
N ASP A 18 6.32 9.07 1.61
CA ASP A 18 6.14 9.24 3.06
C ASP A 18 7.24 10.14 3.64
N SER A 19 6.85 11.20 4.35
CA SER A 19 7.78 12.13 4.99
C SER A 19 8.55 11.53 6.17
N ARG A 20 8.14 10.35 6.66
CA ARG A 20 8.85 9.60 7.70
C ARG A 20 9.98 8.73 7.16
N ALA A 21 10.04 8.48 5.85
CA ALA A 21 11.08 7.66 5.23
C ALA A 21 12.30 8.53 4.88
N SER A 22 13.53 8.07 5.17
CA SER A 22 14.77 8.81 4.84
C SER A 22 14.92 9.04 3.33
N GLY A 23 14.46 8.07 2.53
CA GLY A 23 14.41 8.16 1.07
C GLY A 23 13.10 8.70 0.50
N TRP A 24 12.18 9.16 1.35
CA TRP A 24 10.82 9.59 1.00
C TRP A 24 9.93 8.51 0.39
N SER A 25 10.39 7.26 0.24
CA SER A 25 9.60 6.15 -0.28
C SER A 25 9.08 5.26 0.84
N ALA A 26 7.80 4.92 0.75
CA ALA A 26 7.16 3.87 1.54
C ALA A 26 6.43 2.90 0.62
N GLU A 27 6.20 1.68 1.09
CA GLU A 27 5.31 0.75 0.42
C GLU A 27 4.10 0.49 1.29
N ILE A 28 2.91 0.54 0.69
CA ILE A 28 1.66 0.14 1.31
C ILE A 28 1.16 -1.13 0.64
N ALA A 29 1.02 -2.19 1.44
CA ALA A 29 0.42 -3.44 1.05
C ALA A 29 -1.06 -3.45 1.42
N VAL A 30 -1.92 -3.82 0.48
CA VAL A 30 -3.37 -3.88 0.67
C VAL A 30 -3.92 -5.19 0.15
N ARG A 31 -4.65 -5.91 1.02
CA ARG A 31 -5.37 -7.12 0.61
C ARG A 31 -6.67 -6.74 -0.10
N ALA A 32 -6.83 -7.20 -1.35
CA ALA A 32 -8.03 -6.99 -2.14
C ALA A 32 -8.16 -8.08 -3.22
N ARG A 33 -9.31 -8.15 -3.90
CA ARG A 33 -9.49 -9.08 -5.03
C ARG A 33 -8.96 -8.53 -6.34
N ARG A 34 -8.89 -7.20 -6.45
CA ARG A 34 -8.47 -6.50 -7.69
C ARG A 34 -7.69 -5.22 -7.38
N PRO A 35 -6.78 -4.78 -8.28
CA PRO A 35 -6.03 -3.53 -8.10
C PRO A 35 -6.90 -2.30 -7.85
N ALA A 36 -8.03 -2.20 -8.56
CA ALA A 36 -8.96 -1.06 -8.43
C ALA A 36 -9.64 -1.00 -7.06
N GLU A 37 -9.86 -2.14 -6.42
CA GLU A 37 -10.39 -2.22 -5.06
C GLU A 37 -9.31 -1.81 -4.05
N ALA A 38 -8.08 -2.30 -4.19
CA ALA A 38 -6.96 -1.90 -3.36
C ALA A 38 -6.71 -0.38 -3.41
N PHE A 39 -6.75 0.21 -4.61
CA PHE A 39 -6.66 1.67 -4.76
C PHE A 39 -7.81 2.41 -4.07
N ARG A 40 -9.04 1.87 -4.12
CA ARG A 40 -10.20 2.46 -3.43
C ARG A 40 -9.99 2.46 -1.91
N ILE A 41 -9.50 1.35 -1.35
CA ILE A 41 -9.17 1.22 0.07
C ILE A 41 -8.14 2.30 0.48
N LEU A 42 -7.06 2.47 -0.30
CA LEU A 42 -6.05 3.49 -0.03
C LEU A 42 -6.60 4.91 -0.09
N ARG A 43 -7.43 5.20 -1.09
CA ARG A 43 -8.08 6.51 -1.24
C ARG A 43 -9.02 6.81 -0.07
N ASP A 44 -9.82 5.83 0.34
CA ASP A 44 -10.76 5.96 1.45
C ASP A 44 -10.01 6.09 2.79
N ALA A 45 -8.77 5.58 2.86
CA ALA A 45 -7.83 5.81 3.96
C ALA A 45 -7.08 7.15 3.89
N GLY A 46 -7.31 7.98 2.86
CA GLY A 46 -6.79 9.35 2.74
C GLY A 46 -5.59 9.53 1.79
N LEU A 47 -5.13 8.48 1.10
CA LEU A 47 -4.02 8.58 0.15
C LEU A 47 -4.47 9.24 -1.17
N ARG A 48 -3.75 10.28 -1.60
CA ARG A 48 -4.03 11.02 -2.83
C ARG A 48 -3.22 10.49 -4.00
N LYS A 49 -3.75 10.63 -5.22
CA LYS A 49 -3.08 10.18 -6.46
C LYS A 49 -1.68 10.78 -6.65
N SER A 50 -1.47 12.02 -6.20
CA SER A 50 -0.19 12.74 -6.26
C SER A 50 0.93 12.03 -5.49
N GLN A 51 0.58 11.15 -4.56
CA GLN A 51 1.52 10.56 -3.61
C GLN A 51 2.02 9.19 -4.05
N PHE A 52 1.56 8.68 -5.19
CA PHE A 52 2.02 7.40 -5.73
C PHE A 52 3.17 7.62 -6.69
N THR A 53 4.32 7.01 -6.41
CA THR A 53 5.56 7.19 -7.19
C THR A 53 5.42 6.68 -8.63
N ARG A 54 4.56 5.69 -8.86
CA ARG A 54 4.26 5.10 -10.18
C ARG A 54 2.81 5.32 -10.63
N GLY A 55 2.14 6.31 -10.06
CA GLY A 55 0.70 6.51 -10.23
C GLY A 55 -0.12 5.41 -9.56
N ILE A 56 -1.41 5.32 -9.89
CA ILE A 56 -2.38 4.48 -9.16
C ILE A 56 -2.28 2.96 -9.42
N ARG A 57 -1.23 2.50 -10.10
CA ARG A 57 -1.02 1.07 -10.38
C ARG A 57 -0.19 0.46 -9.24
N PRO A 58 -0.51 -0.77 -8.80
CA PRO A 58 0.39 -1.50 -7.91
C PRO A 58 1.77 -1.60 -8.55
N THR A 59 2.80 -1.39 -7.75
CA THR A 59 4.19 -1.60 -8.17
C THR A 59 4.43 -3.10 -8.39
N TRP A 60 3.85 -3.93 -7.53
CA TRP A 60 3.90 -5.39 -7.59
C TRP A 60 2.78 -6.01 -6.73
N SER A 61 2.65 -7.34 -6.77
CA SER A 61 1.69 -8.09 -5.97
C SER A 61 2.31 -9.38 -5.43
N MET A 62 1.70 -9.92 -4.38
CA MET A 62 2.15 -11.13 -3.69
C MET A 62 0.98 -11.99 -3.21
N SER A 63 1.28 -13.22 -2.77
CA SER A 63 0.31 -14.07 -2.06
C SER A 63 -0.06 -13.44 -0.71
N PRO A 64 -1.33 -13.57 -0.25
CA PRO A 64 -1.72 -13.17 1.10
C PRO A 64 -0.86 -13.77 2.21
N ASP A 65 -0.32 -14.97 2.00
CA ASP A 65 0.49 -15.69 2.99
C ASP A 65 1.80 -14.97 3.32
N GLU A 66 2.35 -14.15 2.40
CA GLU A 66 3.60 -13.41 2.62
C GLU A 66 3.48 -12.35 3.72
N LEU A 67 2.26 -11.82 3.95
CA LEU A 67 1.97 -10.90 5.04
C LEU A 67 1.07 -11.53 6.12
N GLY A 68 0.71 -12.80 5.97
CA GLY A 68 0.08 -13.66 6.99
C GLY A 68 -0.86 -12.94 7.96
N ASP A 69 -0.49 -12.93 9.23
CA ASP A 69 -1.29 -12.38 10.34
C ASP A 69 -1.45 -10.86 10.29
N LEU A 70 -0.47 -10.12 9.73
CA LEU A 70 -0.48 -8.66 9.65
C LEU A 70 -1.70 -8.14 8.88
N LEU A 71 -2.02 -8.79 7.75
CA LEU A 71 -3.19 -8.45 6.95
C LEU A 71 -4.43 -9.28 7.29
N SER A 72 -4.31 -10.23 8.22
CA SER A 72 -5.45 -10.94 8.80
C SER A 72 -6.16 -10.08 9.84
N ALA A 73 -5.40 -9.32 10.63
CA ALA A 73 -5.94 -8.43 11.66
C ALA A 73 -6.29 -7.02 11.15
N ARG A 74 -5.71 -6.57 10.03
CA ARG A 74 -5.89 -5.23 9.44
C ARG A 74 -5.93 -5.30 7.92
N ARG A 75 -6.54 -4.30 7.27
CA ARG A 75 -6.63 -4.27 5.79
C ARG A 75 -5.37 -3.78 5.08
N MET A 76 -4.42 -3.19 5.81
CA MET A 76 -3.24 -2.53 5.26
C MET A 76 -1.99 -2.78 6.13
N ALA A 77 -0.84 -2.89 5.46
CA ALA A 77 0.48 -2.92 6.08
C ALA A 77 1.40 -1.92 5.37
N ARG A 78 2.41 -1.42 6.09
CA ARG A 78 3.38 -0.45 5.58
C ARG A 78 4.80 -0.85 5.92
N ARG A 79 5.74 -0.58 5.01
CA ARG A 79 7.17 -0.46 5.31
C ARG A 79 7.74 0.83 4.73
N LEU A 80 8.83 1.31 5.32
CA LEU A 80 9.51 2.54 4.95
C LEU A 80 10.87 2.21 4.32
N LEU A 81 11.34 3.07 3.42
CA LEU A 81 12.72 3.04 2.96
C LEU A 81 13.57 3.95 3.86
N ASP A 82 14.57 3.37 4.52
CA ASP A 82 15.58 4.09 5.29
C ASP A 82 17.00 3.89 4.69
N ASP A 83 18.02 4.35 5.41
CA ASP A 83 19.42 4.31 4.96
C ASP A 83 20.01 2.88 4.95
N GLU A 84 19.38 1.94 5.67
CA GLU A 84 19.78 0.53 5.75
C GLU A 84 18.97 -0.37 4.81
N GLY A 85 17.84 0.13 4.30
CA GLY A 85 17.01 -0.52 3.30
C GLY A 85 15.52 -0.42 3.61
N TRP A 86 14.76 -1.44 3.22
CA TRP A 86 13.34 -1.51 3.56
C TRP A 86 13.16 -1.99 4.99
N THR A 87 12.47 -1.21 5.82
CA THR A 87 12.06 -1.65 7.15
C THR A 87 11.18 -2.91 7.06
N PRO A 88 11.04 -3.68 8.15
CA PRO A 88 10.01 -4.71 8.22
C PRO A 88 8.60 -4.13 8.01
N TRP A 89 7.69 -4.99 7.55
CA TRP A 89 6.27 -4.65 7.44
C TRP A 89 5.65 -4.42 8.81
N SER A 90 4.84 -3.38 8.91
CA SER A 90 4.11 -2.99 10.13
C SER A 90 2.63 -2.81 9.81
N ALA A 91 1.76 -3.12 10.77
CA ALA A 91 0.33 -2.91 10.62
C ALA A 91 0.04 -1.42 10.49
N VAL A 92 -0.92 -1.08 9.63
CA VAL A 92 -1.45 0.28 9.54
C VAL A 92 -2.72 0.36 10.40
N GLU A 93 -2.73 1.24 11.39
CA GLU A 93 -3.92 1.50 12.20
C GLU A 93 -5.03 2.17 11.37
N ASP A 94 -6.29 1.86 11.70
CA ASP A 94 -7.46 2.51 11.09
C ASP A 94 -7.43 4.01 11.35
N GLY A 95 -7.63 4.81 10.31
CA GLY A 95 -7.46 6.27 10.42
C GLY A 95 -5.99 6.67 10.46
N LEU A 96 -5.20 6.06 9.58
CA LEU A 96 -3.92 6.56 9.05
C LEU A 96 -3.75 8.05 9.41
N ALA A 97 -2.95 8.33 10.44
CA ALA A 97 -2.55 9.68 10.80
C ALA A 97 -1.48 10.10 9.79
N LEU A 98 -1.97 10.48 8.63
CA LEU A 98 -1.21 10.75 7.44
C LEU A 98 -0.59 12.13 7.49
N ASN A 99 0.59 12.20 8.08
CA ASN A 99 1.54 13.25 7.71
C ASN A 99 2.10 12.98 6.30
N TRP A 100 1.26 12.57 5.35
CA TRP A 100 1.64 12.54 3.95
C TRP A 100 1.68 13.99 3.47
N ARG A 101 2.84 14.49 3.09
CA ARG A 101 2.89 15.73 2.32
C ARG A 101 2.53 15.41 0.88
N ASP A 102 1.78 16.30 0.23
CA ASP A 102 1.90 16.42 -1.22
C ASP A 102 3.33 16.91 -1.46
N ALA A 103 4.19 16.11 -2.10
CA ALA A 103 5.53 16.58 -2.42
C ALA A 103 5.43 17.87 -3.26
N PRO A 104 6.27 18.88 -3.00
CA PRO A 104 6.37 20.01 -3.92
C PRO A 104 6.80 19.41 -5.26
N ARG A 105 5.93 19.57 -6.28
CA ARG A 105 6.21 19.15 -7.67
C ARG A 105 7.64 19.59 -8.00
N ARG A 106 8.55 18.62 -8.19
CA ARG A 106 9.87 18.92 -8.74
C ARG A 106 9.62 19.61 -10.09
N ARG A 107 9.92 20.91 -10.14
CA ARG A 107 9.94 21.72 -11.36
C ARG A 107 11.14 21.33 -12.20
#